data_AF-L8FSG9-F1
#
_entry.id   AF-L8FSG9-F1
#
_cell.length_a   1.000
_cell.length_b   1.000
_cell.length_c   1.000
_cell.angle_alpha   90.00
_cell.angle_beta   90.00
_cell.angle_gamma   90.00
#
_symmetry.space_group_name_H-M   'P 1'
#
loop_
_entity.id
_entity.type
_entity.pdbx_description
1 polymer ?
#
loop_
_entity_poly.entity_id
_entity_poly.type
_entity_poly.pdbx_seq_one_letter_code
_entity_poly.pdbx_strand_id
1 'polypeptide(L)'
;MKHILDKEKGFVYMYKLDSSEGNVKIGKSKQKHGLRVKQWANSCKLPFERISDPDDKRFLYYGIVEKLVHTELSNSRKTYECGTCKKNGRKQKEDAKADHAEWFKVAEPDALEVVERWRGWLVRHQPYGKDGALRGIWIWKHRKLLEANTDNFKEWPILMWSDWSEYAWYIVDNYLDEELPTMLRSSLFINAVLVFVTRLWCVSNAFLSSIFTIVILAIFFKYS
;
A
#
# COMPACT_ATOMS: atom_id res chain seq x y z
N MET A 1 8.24 7.75 -4.67
CA MET A 1 8.02 7.44 -6.10
C MET A 1 6.66 8.01 -6.52
N LYS A 2 6.60 9.00 -7.42
CA LYS A 2 5.34 9.64 -7.84
C LYS A 2 4.69 8.76 -8.92
N HIS A 3 3.69 7.97 -8.55
CA HIS A 3 2.94 7.18 -9.54
C HIS A 3 2.04 8.10 -10.37
N ILE A 4 2.09 7.97 -11.70
CA ILE A 4 1.08 8.59 -12.57
C ILE A 4 -0.23 7.85 -12.31
N LEU A 5 -1.11 8.51 -11.55
CA LEU A 5 -2.39 7.96 -11.14
C LEU A 5 -3.42 8.08 -12.26
N ASP A 6 -4.15 6.99 -12.53
CA ASP A 6 -5.29 7.01 -13.43
C ASP A 6 -6.43 7.85 -12.80
N LYS A 7 -6.62 9.08 -13.28
CA LYS A 7 -7.64 10.03 -12.80
C LYS A 7 -9.05 9.75 -13.33
N GLU A 8 -9.17 8.88 -14.32
CA GLU A 8 -10.44 8.37 -14.84
C GLU A 8 -10.73 6.98 -14.29
N LYS A 9 -12.01 6.66 -14.10
CA LYS A 9 -12.41 5.31 -13.64
C LYS A 9 -12.18 4.27 -14.74
N GLY A 10 -11.47 3.20 -14.41
CA GLY A 10 -11.28 2.02 -15.25
C GLY A 10 -11.42 0.75 -14.42
N PHE A 11 -11.00 -0.39 -14.95
CA PHE A 11 -11.09 -1.67 -14.27
C PHE A 11 -9.88 -2.54 -14.61
N VAL A 12 -9.69 -3.59 -13.80
CA VAL A 12 -8.75 -4.68 -14.05
C VAL A 12 -9.57 -5.85 -14.57
N TYR A 13 -9.04 -6.56 -15.57
CA TYR A 13 -9.69 -7.72 -16.18
C TYR A 13 -8.78 -8.92 -16.21
N MET A 14 -9.39 -10.09 -16.38
CA MET A 14 -8.70 -11.36 -16.53
C MET A 14 -9.23 -12.11 -17.75
N TYR A 15 -8.32 -12.69 -18.53
CA TYR A 15 -8.63 -13.54 -19.67
C TYR A 15 -7.84 -14.85 -19.59
N LYS A 16 -8.37 -15.89 -20.22
CA LYS A 16 -7.68 -17.16 -20.47
C LYS A 16 -7.68 -17.49 -21.96
N LEU A 17 -6.89 -18.49 -22.34
CA LEU A 17 -6.94 -19.10 -23.66
C LEU A 17 -7.76 -20.39 -23.56
N ASP A 18 -8.69 -20.60 -24.50
CA ASP A 18 -9.62 -21.75 -24.53
C ASP A 18 -8.88 -23.10 -24.47
N SER A 19 -7.63 -23.14 -24.94
CA SER A 19 -6.81 -24.36 -25.03
C SER A 19 -5.76 -24.53 -23.94
N SER A 20 -5.64 -23.60 -22.99
CA SER A 20 -4.58 -23.65 -21.99
C SER A 20 -5.12 -23.61 -20.56
N GLU A 21 -5.12 -24.76 -19.91
CA GLU A 21 -5.31 -24.82 -18.46
C GLU A 21 -4.17 -24.08 -17.74
N GLY A 22 -4.55 -23.21 -16.79
CA GLY A 22 -3.61 -22.57 -15.87
C GLY A 22 -2.79 -21.40 -16.42
N ASN A 23 -3.21 -20.74 -17.51
CA ASN A 23 -2.62 -19.44 -17.91
C ASN A 23 -3.67 -18.33 -17.86
N VAL A 24 -3.41 -17.33 -17.03
CA VAL A 24 -4.27 -16.15 -16.89
C VAL A 24 -3.53 -14.93 -17.39
N LYS A 25 -4.21 -14.15 -18.21
CA LYS A 25 -3.81 -12.80 -18.58
C LYS A 25 -4.48 -11.79 -17.67
N ILE A 26 -3.70 -10.90 -17.07
CA ILE A 26 -4.22 -9.83 -16.21
C ILE A 26 -3.82 -8.49 -16.79
N GLY A 27 -4.80 -7.61 -17.01
CA GLY A 27 -4.53 -6.28 -17.54
C GLY A 27 -5.56 -5.25 -17.12
N LYS A 28 -5.33 -4.01 -17.54
CA LYS A 28 -6.20 -2.87 -17.21
C LYS A 28 -6.83 -2.20 -18.42
N SER A 29 -7.99 -1.59 -18.23
CA SER A 29 -8.65 -0.79 -19.27
C SER A 29 -9.59 0.27 -18.68
N LYS A 30 -9.73 1.39 -19.41
CA LYS A 30 -10.82 2.35 -19.20
C LYS A 30 -12.04 2.11 -20.13
N GLN A 31 -11.83 1.40 -21.23
CA GLN A 31 -12.85 1.04 -22.21
C GLN A 31 -13.63 -0.18 -21.74
N LYS A 32 -14.95 -0.22 -22.00
CA LYS A 32 -15.80 -1.39 -21.69
C LYS A 32 -15.20 -2.70 -22.24
N HIS A 33 -15.35 -3.79 -21.47
CA HIS A 33 -14.77 -5.12 -21.77
C HIS A 33 -14.86 -5.54 -23.24
N GLY A 34 -16.04 -5.49 -23.84
CA GLY A 34 -16.25 -5.96 -25.22
C GLY A 34 -15.42 -5.24 -26.29
N LEU A 35 -15.04 -3.97 -26.09
CA LEU A 35 -14.16 -3.25 -27.01
C LEU A 35 -12.70 -3.67 -26.85
N ARG A 36 -12.26 -3.90 -25.61
CA ARG A 36 -10.89 -4.31 -25.31
C ARG A 36 -10.61 -5.73 -25.81
N VAL A 37 -11.56 -6.65 -25.65
CA VAL A 37 -11.48 -8.02 -26.20
C VAL A 37 -11.32 -7.97 -27.71
N LYS A 38 -12.18 -7.22 -28.41
CA LYS A 38 -12.12 -7.09 -29.88
C LYS A 38 -10.78 -6.54 -30.36
N GLN A 39 -10.24 -5.51 -29.69
CA GLN A 39 -8.91 -4.97 -30.03
C GLN A 39 -7.80 -6.02 -29.88
N TRP A 40 -7.84 -6.81 -28.82
CA TRP A 40 -6.81 -7.82 -28.57
C TRP A 40 -6.95 -9.05 -29.46
N ALA A 41 -8.17 -9.53 -29.67
CA ALA A 41 -8.44 -10.57 -30.66
C ALA A 41 -7.92 -10.15 -32.04
N ASN A 42 -8.15 -8.90 -32.44
CA ASN A 42 -7.64 -8.37 -33.72
C ASN A 42 -6.12 -8.21 -33.74
N SER A 43 -5.50 -7.82 -32.61
CA SER A 43 -4.05 -7.55 -32.57
C SER A 43 -3.23 -8.83 -32.53
N CYS A 44 -3.55 -9.75 -31.61
CA CYS A 44 -2.72 -10.93 -31.38
C CYS A 44 -3.37 -12.26 -31.85
N LYS A 45 -4.58 -12.22 -32.41
CA LYS A 45 -5.28 -13.35 -33.08
C LYS A 45 -5.42 -14.62 -32.23
N LEU A 46 -5.57 -14.47 -30.92
CA LEU A 46 -5.77 -15.59 -30.01
C LEU A 46 -7.25 -15.70 -29.58
N PRO A 47 -7.76 -16.92 -29.38
CA PRO A 47 -9.08 -17.14 -28.80
C PRO A 47 -9.00 -16.82 -27.31
N PHE A 48 -9.63 -15.72 -26.90
CA PHE A 48 -9.63 -15.27 -25.52
C PHE A 48 -11.01 -15.45 -24.90
N GLU A 49 -11.04 -16.14 -23.78
CA GLU A 49 -12.21 -16.24 -22.92
C GLU A 49 -12.07 -15.33 -21.71
N ARG A 50 -13.16 -14.62 -21.38
CA ARG A 50 -13.20 -13.77 -20.18
C ARG A 50 -13.36 -14.66 -18.95
N ILE A 51 -12.49 -14.45 -17.96
CA ILE A 51 -12.69 -15.02 -16.63
C ILE A 51 -13.72 -14.15 -15.90
N SER A 52 -14.73 -14.80 -15.32
CA SER A 52 -15.78 -14.11 -14.57
C SER A 52 -15.20 -13.48 -13.30
N ASP A 53 -15.57 -12.22 -13.06
CA ASP A 53 -15.19 -11.46 -11.87
C ASP A 53 -16.47 -10.90 -11.26
N PRO A 54 -16.97 -11.47 -10.15
CA PRO A 54 -18.20 -11.02 -9.49
C PRO A 54 -18.13 -9.56 -9.00
N ASP A 55 -16.93 -9.07 -8.71
CA ASP A 55 -16.67 -7.73 -8.17
C ASP A 55 -16.17 -6.75 -9.24
N ASP A 56 -16.37 -7.08 -10.52
CA ASP A 56 -16.00 -6.26 -11.68
C ASP A 56 -16.66 -4.88 -11.63
N LYS A 57 -15.89 -3.88 -11.19
CA LYS A 57 -16.34 -2.51 -11.01
C LYS A 57 -15.31 -1.53 -11.52
N ARG A 58 -15.79 -0.35 -11.90
CA ARG A 58 -14.93 0.75 -12.33
C ARG A 58 -14.49 1.59 -11.14
N PHE A 59 -13.18 1.78 -10.97
CA PHE A 59 -12.58 2.55 -9.88
C PHE A 59 -11.40 3.41 -10.36
N LEU A 60 -11.04 4.41 -9.56
CA LEU A 60 -9.87 5.25 -9.80
C LEU A 60 -8.59 4.46 -9.50
N TYR A 61 -7.47 4.88 -10.09
CA TYR A 61 -6.15 4.31 -9.78
C TYR A 61 -6.02 2.80 -10.05
N TYR A 62 -6.86 2.29 -10.96
CA TYR A 62 -6.91 0.87 -11.32
C TYR A 62 -5.60 0.32 -11.90
N GLY A 63 -4.73 1.17 -12.46
CA GLY A 63 -3.39 0.76 -12.86
C GLY A 63 -2.40 0.52 -11.73
N ILE A 64 -2.69 0.96 -10.51
CA ILE A 64 -1.90 0.52 -9.34
C ILE A 64 -2.24 -0.93 -9.01
N VAL A 65 -3.53 -1.30 -9.04
CA VAL A 65 -3.94 -2.69 -8.79
C VAL A 65 -3.28 -3.63 -9.78
N GLU A 66 -3.32 -3.31 -11.08
CA GLU A 66 -2.60 -4.11 -12.09
C GLU A 66 -1.13 -4.31 -11.74
N LYS A 67 -0.41 -3.22 -11.40
CA LYS A 67 1.01 -3.31 -11.05
C LYS A 67 1.27 -4.14 -9.81
N LEU A 68 0.46 -4.01 -8.77
CA LEU A 68 0.62 -4.76 -7.53
C LEU A 68 0.34 -6.25 -7.76
N VAL A 69 -0.71 -6.58 -8.49
CA VAL A 69 -1.02 -7.96 -8.91
C VAL A 69 0.13 -8.54 -9.73
N HIS A 70 0.67 -7.78 -10.68
CA HIS A 70 1.81 -8.20 -11.50
C HIS A 70 3.08 -8.42 -10.68
N THR A 71 3.30 -7.61 -9.64
CA THR A 71 4.43 -7.76 -8.71
C THR A 71 4.28 -9.01 -7.86
N GLU A 72 3.11 -9.23 -7.27
CA GLU A 72 2.84 -10.42 -6.43
C GLU A 72 2.96 -11.72 -7.25
N LEU A 73 2.42 -11.73 -8.47
CA LEU A 73 2.47 -12.90 -9.36
C LEU A 73 3.75 -12.98 -10.20
N SER A 74 4.77 -12.17 -9.89
CA SER A 74 6.00 -12.09 -10.70
C SER A 74 6.72 -13.44 -10.84
N ASN A 75 6.74 -14.26 -9.79
CA ASN A 75 7.33 -15.60 -9.80
C ASN A 75 6.61 -16.58 -10.74
N SER A 76 5.33 -16.34 -11.03
CA SER A 76 4.52 -17.14 -11.95
C SER A 76 4.42 -16.50 -13.34
N ARG A 77 5.13 -15.41 -13.60
CA ARG A 77 5.04 -14.67 -14.86
C ARG A 77 5.58 -15.50 -16.02
N LYS A 78 4.83 -15.54 -17.10
CA LYS A 78 5.22 -16.10 -18.38
C LYS A 78 5.41 -15.00 -19.40
N THR A 79 6.48 -15.10 -20.17
CA THR A 79 6.62 -14.33 -21.40
C THR A 79 5.90 -15.09 -22.50
N TYR A 80 4.89 -14.46 -23.09
CA TYR A 80 4.26 -14.97 -24.30
C TYR A 80 4.81 -14.22 -25.51
N GLU A 81 5.58 -14.92 -26.34
CA GLU A 81 6.07 -14.41 -27.62
C GLU A 81 4.90 -14.43 -28.62
N CYS A 82 4.42 -13.25 -29.01
CA CYS A 82 3.33 -13.16 -29.97
C CYS A 82 3.86 -13.15 -31.40
N GLY A 83 3.45 -14.14 -32.20
CA GLY A 83 3.79 -14.20 -33.63
C GLY A 83 3.12 -13.12 -34.49
N THR A 84 2.11 -12.41 -33.97
CA THR A 84 1.35 -11.40 -34.74
C THR A 84 1.70 -9.97 -34.29
N CYS A 85 1.93 -9.78 -33.00
CA CYS A 85 2.19 -8.47 -32.42
C CYS A 85 3.68 -8.11 -32.66
N LYS A 86 3.96 -6.97 -33.31
CA LYS A 86 5.33 -6.48 -33.58
C LYS A 86 5.87 -5.68 -32.37
N LYS A 87 7.19 -5.71 -32.12
CA LYS A 87 7.80 -4.88 -31.07
C LYS A 87 7.54 -3.39 -31.32
N ASN A 88 6.96 -2.71 -30.34
CA ASN A 88 6.79 -1.26 -30.38
C ASN A 88 8.10 -0.57 -29.99
N GLY A 89 8.83 0.00 -30.96
CA GLY A 89 10.08 0.75 -30.71
C GLY A 89 10.72 1.33 -31.98
N ARG A 90 11.49 2.42 -31.84
CA ARG A 90 12.13 3.21 -32.93
C ARG A 90 13.18 2.46 -33.78
N LYS A 91 13.51 1.21 -33.45
CA LYS A 91 14.38 0.34 -34.24
C LYS A 91 13.61 -0.92 -34.57
N GLN A 92 12.83 -0.86 -35.64
CA GLN A 92 12.21 -2.06 -36.22
C GLN A 92 13.33 -2.90 -36.84
N LYS A 93 13.60 -4.09 -36.28
CA LYS A 93 14.00 -5.22 -37.13
C LYS A 93 12.68 -5.82 -37.62
N GLU A 94 12.55 -6.02 -38.93
CA GLU A 94 11.28 -6.40 -39.57
C GLU A 94 10.64 -7.69 -39.01
N ASP A 95 11.43 -8.51 -38.29
CA ASP A 95 11.01 -9.80 -37.72
C ASP A 95 10.91 -9.84 -36.18
N ALA A 96 11.03 -8.70 -35.49
CA ALA A 96 11.02 -8.68 -34.02
C ALA A 96 9.58 -8.83 -33.46
N LYS A 97 9.27 -10.04 -32.98
CA LYS A 97 8.02 -10.36 -32.27
C LYS A 97 7.91 -9.64 -30.93
N ALA A 98 6.68 -9.32 -30.53
CA ALA A 98 6.36 -8.68 -29.25
C ALA A 98 6.24 -9.71 -28.13
N ASP A 99 6.84 -9.38 -26.99
CA ASP A 99 6.77 -10.17 -25.77
C ASP A 99 5.68 -9.58 -24.86
N HIS A 100 4.66 -10.38 -24.53
CA HIS A 100 3.65 -10.01 -23.56
C HIS A 100 4.05 -10.53 -22.18
N ALA A 101 4.36 -9.61 -21.26
CA ALA A 101 4.72 -9.90 -19.87
C ALA A 101 3.51 -9.94 -18.91
N GLU A 102 2.30 -9.88 -19.47
CA GLU A 102 1.02 -9.77 -18.74
C GLU A 102 0.36 -11.14 -18.51
N TRP A 103 1.10 -12.24 -18.73
CA TRP A 103 0.61 -13.62 -18.60
C TRP A 103 1.21 -14.30 -17.39
N PHE A 104 0.41 -15.13 -16.72
CA PHE A 104 0.77 -15.77 -15.45
C PHE A 104 0.33 -17.24 -15.46
N LYS A 105 1.20 -18.13 -14.97
CA LYS A 105 0.90 -19.55 -14.73
C LYS A 105 0.26 -19.70 -13.36
N VAL A 106 -1.05 -19.56 -13.29
CA VAL A 106 -1.82 -19.53 -12.04
C VAL A 106 -3.25 -20.01 -12.32
N ALA A 107 -3.92 -20.62 -11.34
CA ALA A 107 -5.32 -20.98 -11.48
C ALA A 107 -6.22 -19.72 -11.50
N GLU A 108 -7.35 -19.78 -12.20
CA GLU A 108 -8.33 -18.69 -12.24
C GLU A 108 -8.75 -18.18 -10.85
N PRO A 109 -9.13 -19.04 -9.87
CA PRO A 109 -9.53 -18.57 -8.54
C PRO A 109 -8.39 -17.87 -7.79
N ASP A 110 -7.15 -18.35 -7.91
CA ASP A 110 -5.99 -17.74 -7.25
C ASP A 110 -5.69 -16.36 -7.84
N ALA A 111 -5.77 -16.22 -9.17
CA ALA A 111 -5.60 -14.94 -9.84
C ALA A 111 -6.70 -13.94 -9.40
N LEU A 112 -7.95 -14.41 -9.29
CA LEU A 112 -9.07 -13.60 -8.81
C LEU A 112 -8.84 -13.15 -7.36
N GLU A 113 -8.38 -14.04 -6.48
CA GLU A 113 -8.08 -13.70 -5.08
C GLU A 113 -7.06 -12.56 -4.98
N VAL A 114 -5.99 -12.63 -5.76
CA VAL A 114 -4.94 -11.60 -5.77
C VAL A 114 -5.49 -10.27 -6.28
N VAL A 115 -6.25 -10.28 -7.37
CA VAL A 115 -6.90 -9.07 -7.91
C VAL A 115 -7.85 -8.46 -6.87
N GLU A 116 -8.70 -9.25 -6.23
CA GLU A 116 -9.65 -8.76 -5.23
C GLU A 116 -8.97 -8.25 -3.97
N ARG A 117 -7.86 -8.83 -3.55
CA ARG A 117 -7.09 -8.33 -2.40
C ARG A 117 -6.60 -6.91 -2.66
N TRP A 118 -5.96 -6.67 -3.80
CA TRP A 118 -5.42 -5.36 -4.15
C TRP A 118 -6.50 -4.34 -4.52
N ARG A 119 -7.57 -4.78 -5.22
CA ARG A 119 -8.75 -3.94 -5.49
C ARG A 119 -9.43 -3.53 -4.19
N GLY A 120 -9.70 -4.49 -3.32
CA GLY A 120 -10.34 -4.30 -2.03
C GLY A 120 -9.52 -3.37 -1.14
N TRP A 121 -8.19 -3.51 -1.13
CA TRP A 121 -7.30 -2.59 -0.43
C TRP A 121 -7.43 -1.16 -0.94
N LEU A 122 -7.28 -0.95 -2.25
CA LEU A 122 -7.32 0.37 -2.85
C LEU A 122 -8.68 1.05 -2.65
N VAL A 123 -9.78 0.31 -2.86
CA VAL A 123 -11.14 0.84 -2.77
C VAL A 123 -11.55 1.13 -1.32
N ARG A 124 -11.27 0.22 -0.38
CA ARG A 124 -11.68 0.39 1.03
C ARG A 124 -10.83 1.42 1.76
N HIS A 125 -9.51 1.42 1.54
CA HIS A 125 -8.61 2.25 2.33
C HIS A 125 -8.25 3.58 1.69
N GLN A 126 -8.53 3.78 0.39
CA GLN A 126 -8.16 4.98 -0.36
C GLN A 126 -6.72 5.46 -0.02
N PRO A 127 -5.72 4.60 -0.22
CA PRO A 127 -4.38 4.74 0.34
C PRO A 127 -3.62 5.94 -0.24
N TYR A 128 -4.14 6.60 -1.27
CA TYR A 128 -3.55 7.77 -1.91
C TYR A 128 -4.34 9.05 -1.56
N GLY A 129 -3.61 10.16 -1.38
CA GLY A 129 -4.16 11.51 -1.26
C GLY A 129 -4.60 12.07 -2.62
N LYS A 130 -5.20 13.27 -2.61
CA LYS A 130 -5.65 13.97 -3.84
C LYS A 130 -4.51 14.34 -4.77
N ASP A 131 -3.32 14.55 -4.20
CA ASP A 131 -2.05 14.81 -4.89
C ASP A 131 -1.42 13.53 -5.48
N GLY A 132 -1.97 12.37 -5.12
CA GLY A 132 -1.51 11.06 -5.50
C GLY A 132 -0.34 10.53 -4.68
N ALA A 133 -0.01 11.17 -3.57
CA ALA A 133 0.96 10.63 -2.60
C ALA A 133 0.32 9.52 -1.78
N LEU A 134 1.12 8.51 -1.41
CA LEU A 134 0.69 7.48 -0.48
C LEU A 134 0.50 8.09 0.92
N ARG A 135 -0.60 7.80 1.61
CA ARG A 135 -0.88 8.36 2.94
C ARG A 135 0.12 7.85 3.97
N GLY A 136 0.36 8.67 5.00
CA GLY A 136 1.38 8.43 6.03
C GLY A 136 1.32 7.04 6.69
N ILE A 137 0.12 6.54 7.02
CA ILE A 137 -0.04 5.20 7.62
C ILE A 137 0.49 4.08 6.73
N TRP A 138 0.32 4.19 5.42
CA TRP A 138 0.81 3.18 4.46
C TRP A 138 2.32 3.31 4.23
N ILE A 139 2.86 4.52 4.27
CA ILE A 139 4.32 4.75 4.26
C ILE A 139 4.96 4.15 5.52
N TRP A 140 4.37 4.42 6.69
CA TRP A 140 4.80 3.87 7.97
C TRP A 140 4.75 2.33 7.95
N LYS A 141 3.63 1.75 7.53
CA LYS A 141 3.47 0.30 7.46
C LYS A 141 4.50 -0.35 6.52
N HIS A 142 4.72 0.25 5.35
CA HIS A 142 5.74 -0.23 4.41
C HIS A 142 7.13 -0.23 5.06
N ARG A 143 7.50 0.82 5.80
CA ARG A 143 8.79 0.88 6.51
C ARG A 143 8.90 -0.19 7.59
N LYS A 144 7.86 -0.34 8.42
CA LYS A 144 7.81 -1.37 9.48
C LYS A 144 8.02 -2.78 8.93
N LEU A 145 7.35 -3.12 7.82
CA LEU A 145 7.49 -4.45 7.20
C LEU A 145 8.85 -4.66 6.54
N LEU A 146 9.45 -3.61 6.00
CA LEU A 146 10.79 -3.65 5.41
C LEU A 146 11.86 -3.87 6.49
N GLU A 147 11.72 -3.24 7.65
CA GLU A 147 12.58 -3.46 8.83
C GLU A 147 12.43 -4.87 9.39
N ALA A 148 11.21 -5.42 9.36
CA ALA A 148 10.95 -6.80 9.78
C ALA A 148 11.39 -7.87 8.75
N ASN A 149 11.83 -7.45 7.55
CA ASN A 149 12.14 -8.33 6.42
C ASN A 149 10.98 -9.29 6.06
N THR A 150 9.74 -8.80 6.16
CA THR A 150 8.52 -9.58 5.91
C THR A 150 7.87 -9.14 4.59
N ASP A 151 8.04 -9.95 3.54
CA ASP A 151 7.44 -9.71 2.22
C ASP A 151 6.12 -10.47 2.03
N ASN A 152 5.28 -10.53 3.07
CA ASN A 152 3.99 -11.22 2.99
C ASN A 152 2.92 -10.34 2.30
N PHE A 153 2.76 -10.53 0.99
CA PHE A 153 1.75 -9.84 0.18
C PHE A 153 0.30 -10.07 0.65
N LYS A 154 0.00 -11.16 1.39
CA LYS A 154 -1.35 -11.41 1.91
C LYS A 154 -1.67 -10.53 3.12
N GLU A 155 -0.68 -10.25 3.96
CA GLU A 155 -0.82 -9.46 5.18
C GLU A 155 -0.65 -7.95 4.94
N TRP A 156 0.15 -7.60 3.95
CA TRP A 156 0.44 -6.20 3.61
C TRP A 156 -0.82 -5.31 3.47
N PRO A 157 -1.91 -5.75 2.82
CA PRO A 157 -3.08 -4.90 2.61
C PRO A 157 -4.02 -4.83 3.83
N ILE A 158 -3.79 -5.62 4.88
CA ILE A 158 -4.66 -5.72 6.06
C ILE A 158 -4.21 -4.73 7.13
N LEU A 159 -5.02 -3.73 7.49
CA LEU A 159 -4.73 -2.90 8.67
C LEU A 159 -5.41 -3.48 9.92
N MET A 160 -4.62 -3.91 10.89
CA MET A 160 -5.12 -4.33 12.20
C MET A 160 -5.33 -3.12 13.12
N TRP A 161 -6.11 -3.31 14.20
CA TRP A 161 -6.26 -2.26 15.21
C TRP A 161 -4.92 -1.91 15.90
N SER A 162 -4.03 -2.90 16.07
CA SER A 162 -2.66 -2.68 16.54
C SER A 162 -1.87 -1.75 15.62
N ASP A 163 -2.01 -1.87 14.30
CA ASP A 163 -1.35 -0.98 13.34
C ASP A 163 -1.79 0.47 13.51
N TRP A 164 -3.09 0.70 13.80
CA TRP A 164 -3.61 2.03 14.08
C TRP A 164 -3.03 2.61 15.37
N SER A 165 -3.00 1.82 16.44
CA SER A 165 -2.46 2.23 17.73
C SER A 165 -0.97 2.56 17.63
N GLU A 166 -0.18 1.71 16.98
CA GLU A 166 1.25 1.95 16.78
C GLU A 166 1.52 3.13 15.87
N TYR A 167 0.75 3.31 14.78
CA TYR A 167 0.88 4.47 13.91
C TYR A 167 0.55 5.77 14.66
N ALA A 168 -0.47 5.77 15.52
CA ALA A 168 -0.80 6.92 16.36
C ALA A 168 0.37 7.28 17.29
N TRP A 169 0.98 6.30 17.95
CA TRP A 169 2.18 6.50 18.77
C TRP A 169 3.37 7.01 17.96
N TYR A 170 3.61 6.45 16.77
CA TYR A 170 4.64 6.92 15.86
C TYR A 170 4.45 8.40 15.51
N ILE A 171 3.22 8.85 15.21
CA ILE A 171 2.97 10.27 14.91
C ILE A 171 3.24 11.15 16.14
N VAL A 172 2.82 10.74 17.33
CA VAL A 172 3.09 11.47 18.57
C VAL A 172 4.61 11.57 18.82
N ASP A 173 5.35 10.48 18.67
CA ASP A 173 6.79 10.46 18.92
C ASP A 173 7.56 11.36 17.92
N ASN A 174 7.23 11.30 16.62
CA ASN A 174 7.87 12.19 15.65
C ASN A 174 7.54 13.67 15.89
N TYR A 175 6.29 13.98 16.28
CA TYR A 175 5.91 15.37 16.60
C TYR A 175 6.69 15.87 17.82
N LEU A 176 6.84 15.03 18.85
CA LEU A 176 7.64 15.36 20.03
C LEU A 176 9.13 15.53 19.67
N ASP A 177 9.65 14.75 18.73
CA ASP A 177 11.04 14.86 18.27
C ASP A 177 11.31 16.09 17.39
N GLU A 178 10.32 16.53 16.62
CA GLU A 178 10.43 17.70 15.73
C GLU A 178 10.23 19.02 16.49
N GLU A 179 9.30 19.08 17.44
CA GLU A 179 8.90 20.31 18.12
C GLU A 179 9.57 20.55 19.47
N LEU A 180 10.12 19.51 20.12
CA LEU A 180 10.83 19.68 21.39
C LEU A 180 12.34 19.45 21.24
N PRO A 181 13.17 20.44 21.64
CA PRO A 181 14.59 20.21 21.88
C PRO A 181 14.79 19.00 22.79
N THR A 182 15.82 18.20 22.54
CA THR A 182 16.13 16.97 23.29
C THR A 182 16.17 17.20 24.82
N MET A 183 16.52 18.42 25.25
CA MET A 183 16.50 18.90 26.64
C MET A 183 15.11 18.94 27.29
N LEU A 184 14.06 19.25 26.52
CA LEU A 184 12.69 19.27 27.02
C LEU A 184 12.07 17.87 27.08
N ARG A 185 12.52 16.92 26.25
CA ARG A 185 12.09 15.51 26.30
C ARG A 185 12.53 14.83 27.58
N SER A 186 13.80 15.01 27.97
CA SER A 186 14.30 14.56 29.27
C SER A 186 13.60 15.30 30.41
N SER A 187 13.38 16.61 30.31
CA SER A 187 12.59 17.38 31.29
C SER A 187 11.17 16.84 31.47
N LEU A 188 10.41 16.59 30.40
CA LEU A 188 9.03 16.09 30.48
C LEU A 188 8.97 14.66 31.00
N PHE A 189 9.89 13.79 30.60
CA PHE A 189 9.98 12.44 31.13
C PHE A 189 10.39 12.44 32.62
N ILE A 190 11.36 13.28 32.99
CA ILE A 190 11.75 13.54 34.39
C ILE A 190 10.57 14.11 35.17
N ASN A 191 9.79 15.03 34.62
CA ASN A 191 8.63 15.64 35.26
C ASN A 191 7.48 14.63 35.40
N ALA A 192 7.24 13.78 34.41
CA ALA A 192 6.23 12.72 34.49
C ALA A 192 6.63 11.65 35.52
N VAL A 193 7.90 11.23 35.54
CA VAL A 193 8.46 10.35 36.57
C VAL A 193 8.40 11.01 37.94
N LEU A 194 8.74 12.30 38.05
CA LEU A 194 8.63 13.06 39.29
C LEU A 194 7.17 13.14 39.76
N VAL A 195 6.21 13.43 38.89
CA VAL A 195 4.78 13.46 39.26
C VAL A 195 4.30 12.07 39.68
N PHE A 196 4.75 11.01 39.00
CA PHE A 196 4.42 9.63 39.36
C PHE A 196 5.03 9.21 40.70
N VAL A 197 6.31 9.53 40.92
CA VAL A 197 7.03 9.35 42.20
C VAL A 197 6.36 10.19 43.28
N THR A 198 6.01 11.45 43.01
CA THR A 198 5.34 12.34 43.96
C THR A 198 3.95 11.82 44.28
N ARG A 199 3.21 11.23 43.33
CA ARG A 199 1.95 10.54 43.61
C ARG A 199 2.14 9.29 44.47
N LEU A 200 3.12 8.44 44.16
CA LEU A 200 3.51 7.32 45.01
C LEU A 200 3.93 7.78 46.42
N TRP A 201 4.57 8.94 46.52
CA TRP A 201 5.04 9.55 47.76
C TRP A 201 3.90 10.17 48.58
N CYS A 202 2.95 10.85 47.92
CA CYS A 202 1.72 11.35 48.52
C CYS A 202 0.79 10.24 49.00
N VAL A 203 0.72 9.11 48.28
CA VAL A 203 -0.08 7.94 48.70
C VAL A 203 0.59 7.19 49.86
N SER A 204 1.92 7.29 50.02
CA SER A 204 2.68 6.62 51.10
C SER A 204 2.85 7.46 52.37
N ASN A 205 2.25 8.66 52.45
CA ASN A 205 2.15 9.48 53.67
C ASN A 205 3.50 9.84 54.35
N ALA A 206 4.60 9.92 53.60
CA ALA A 206 5.89 10.39 54.12
C ALA A 206 5.98 11.92 54.02
N PHE A 207 5.59 12.60 55.10
CA PHE A 207 5.40 14.05 55.16
C PHE A 207 6.63 14.78 55.71
N LEU A 208 7.53 15.28 54.85
CA LEU A 208 8.48 16.37 55.18
C LEU A 208 8.73 17.31 53.97
N SER A 209 7.71 18.13 53.68
CA SER A 209 7.72 19.60 53.62
C SER A 209 8.89 20.39 52.96
N SER A 210 8.52 21.09 51.87
CA SER A 210 8.50 22.58 51.77
C SER A 210 9.61 23.37 51.05
N ILE A 211 10.66 22.79 50.47
CA ILE A 211 11.59 23.60 49.63
C ILE A 211 11.30 23.43 48.13
N PHE A 212 11.05 22.20 47.67
CA PHE A 212 10.88 21.93 46.24
C PHE A 212 9.56 22.43 45.66
N THR A 213 8.46 22.42 46.42
CA THR A 213 7.17 22.94 45.96
C THR A 213 7.20 24.45 45.72
N ILE A 214 7.95 25.19 46.54
CA ILE A 214 8.14 26.64 46.37
C ILE A 214 8.98 26.93 45.13
N VAL A 215 10.02 26.14 44.87
CA VAL A 215 10.87 26.28 43.65
C VAL A 215 10.06 25.97 42.39
N ILE A 216 9.23 24.93 42.40
CA ILE A 216 8.39 24.56 41.25
C ILE A 216 7.35 25.66 40.96
N LEU A 217 6.71 26.23 41.98
CA LEU A 217 5.78 27.35 41.80
C LEU A 217 6.49 28.63 41.34
N ALA A 218 7.68 28.92 41.86
CA ALA A 218 8.46 30.09 41.45
C ALA A 218 8.92 30.02 39.98
N ILE A 219 9.24 28.82 39.49
CA ILE A 219 9.55 28.61 38.06
C ILE A 219 8.27 28.76 37.22
N PHE A 220 7.13 28.25 37.70
CA PHE A 220 5.86 28.37 36.98
C PHE A 220 5.39 29.83 36.81
N PHE A 221 5.57 30.68 37.83
CA PHE A 221 5.22 32.10 37.75
C PHE A 221 6.22 32.97 36.99
N LYS A 222 7.46 32.52 36.79
CA LYS A 222 8.49 33.28 36.06
C LYS A 222 8.39 33.13 34.54
N TYR A 223 7.71 32.08 34.07
CA TYR A 223 7.64 31.72 32.65
C TYR A 223 6.20 31.62 32.10
N SER A 224 5.22 32.19 32.80
CA SER A 224 3.84 32.41 32.31
C SER A 224 3.59 33.90 32.09
#